data_AF-A0AAW9BPQ4-F1
#
_entry.id   AF-A0AAW9BPQ4-F1
#
_cell.length_a   1.000
_cell.length_b   1.000
_cell.length_c   1.000
_cell.angle_alpha   90.00
_cell.angle_beta   90.00
_cell.angle_gamma   90.00
#
_symmetry.space_group_name_H-M   'P 1'
#
loop_
_entity.id
_entity.type
_entity.pdbx_description
1 polymer ?
#
loop_
_entity_poly.entity_id
_entity_poly.type
_entity_poly.pdbx_seq_one_letter_code
_entity_poly.pdbx_strand_id
1 'polypeptide(L)'
;MKYALGPLLYFWPKQDIEAFYLQAKESSADIIYLGETVCSKRREMKPAHWFDIAKDLSASGKQVVLSTMALLEAPSEVNIMKKYIDNGDFAIEANDVSAVQLASEHKVPFVVGP
;
A
#
# COMPACT_ATOMS: atom_id res chain seq x y z
N MET A 1 12.90 10.83 -15.90
CA MET A 1 11.62 10.08 -15.94
C MET A 1 11.68 9.09 -14.78
N LYS A 2 10.63 8.98 -13.96
CA LYS A 2 10.57 8.01 -12.85
C LYS A 2 9.70 6.81 -13.25
N TYR A 3 10.08 5.61 -12.81
CA TYR A 3 9.30 4.39 -12.99
C TYR A 3 8.60 3.99 -11.70
N ALA A 4 7.35 3.56 -11.82
CA ALA A 4 6.55 3.09 -10.69
C ALA A 4 6.17 1.62 -10.88
N LEU A 5 6.32 0.84 -9.81
CA LEU A 5 5.79 -0.52 -9.69
C LEU A 5 4.46 -0.46 -8.96
N GLY A 6 3.40 -0.96 -9.60
CA GLY A 6 2.05 -1.01 -9.02
C GLY A 6 1.87 -2.07 -7.93
N PRO A 7 0.77 -2.02 -7.16
CA PRO A 7 0.48 -3.00 -6.13
C PRO A 7 0.06 -4.34 -6.74
N LEU A 8 0.06 -5.40 -5.92
CA LEU A 8 -0.36 -6.73 -6.33
C LEU A 8 -1.88 -6.78 -6.57
N LEU A 9 -2.30 -7.26 -7.74
CA LEU A 9 -3.72 -7.37 -8.13
C LEU A 9 -4.28 -8.80 -8.02
N TYR A 10 -3.43 -9.76 -7.67
CA TYR A 10 -3.77 -11.18 -7.61
C TYR A 10 -3.39 -11.77 -6.26
N PHE A 11 -4.06 -12.87 -5.91
CA PHE A 11 -3.74 -13.64 -4.71
C PHE A 11 -2.38 -14.31 -4.87
N TRP A 12 -1.46 -14.01 -3.96
CA TRP A 12 -0.13 -14.60 -3.89
C TRP A 12 0.13 -15.11 -2.47
N PRO A 13 0.75 -16.30 -2.31
CA PRO A 13 1.24 -16.77 -1.02
C PRO A 13 2.17 -15.75 -0.35
N LYS A 14 2.16 -15.65 0.99
CA LYS A 14 2.98 -14.66 1.73
C LYS A 14 4.47 -14.69 1.32
N GLN A 15 5.04 -15.88 1.18
CA GLN A 15 6.44 -16.07 0.78
C GLN A 15 6.75 -15.53 -0.62
N ASP A 16 5.80 -15.63 -1.56
CA ASP A 16 5.97 -15.10 -2.91
C ASP A 16 5.88 -13.57 -2.92
N ILE A 17 5.02 -13.00 -2.07
CA ILE A 17 4.93 -11.55 -1.84
C ILE A 17 6.27 -11.01 -1.31
N GLU A 18 6.81 -11.64 -0.27
CA GLU A 18 8.09 -11.22 0.33
C GLU A 18 9.25 -11.34 -0.67
N ALA A 19 9.33 -12.44 -1.40
CA ALA A 19 10.35 -12.65 -2.45
C ALA A 19 10.22 -11.63 -3.59
N PHE A 20 9.00 -11.23 -3.94
CA PHE A 20 8.74 -10.22 -4.96
C PHE A 20 9.23 -8.84 -4.53
N TYR A 21 8.89 -8.38 -3.32
CA TYR A 21 9.34 -7.07 -2.85
C TYR A 21 10.84 -7.03 -2.58
N LEU A 22 11.47 -8.16 -2.21
CA LEU A 22 12.92 -8.26 -2.16
C LEU A 22 13.56 -8.02 -3.53
N GLN A 23 12.97 -8.52 -4.61
CA GLN A 23 13.42 -8.24 -5.98
C GLN A 23 13.09 -6.79 -6.39
N ALA A 24 11.93 -6.27 -5.99
CA ALA A 24 11.53 -4.89 -6.29
C ALA A 24 12.48 -3.87 -5.68
N LYS A 25 13.04 -4.17 -4.49
CA LYS A 25 14.08 -3.39 -3.82
C LYS A 25 15.30 -3.12 -4.71
N GLU A 26 15.73 -4.12 -5.46
CA GLU A 26 16.90 -4.06 -6.36
C GLU A 26 16.53 -3.66 -7.80
N SER A 27 15.25 -3.47 -8.08
CA SER A 27 14.77 -3.10 -9.42
C SER A 27 15.10 -1.64 -9.78
N SER A 28 14.92 -1.29 -11.06
CA SER A 28 15.03 0.09 -11.54
C SER A 28 13.80 0.97 -11.22
N ALA A 29 12.79 0.45 -10.53
CA ALA A 29 11.64 1.26 -10.10
C ALA A 29 12.06 2.28 -9.05
N ASP A 30 11.59 3.52 -9.20
CA ASP A 30 11.81 4.61 -8.25
C ASP A 30 10.72 4.65 -7.17
N ILE A 31 9.50 4.27 -7.55
CA ILE A 31 8.31 4.30 -6.70
C ILE A 31 7.72 2.89 -6.62
N ILE A 32 7.40 2.43 -5.41
CA ILE A 32 6.79 1.13 -5.18
C ILE A 32 5.47 1.32 -4.44
N TYR A 33 4.40 0.87 -5.07
CA TYR A 33 3.07 0.77 -4.50
C TYR A 33 2.90 -0.62 -3.89
N LEU A 34 2.42 -0.71 -2.65
CA LEU A 34 2.17 -1.98 -1.98
C LEU A 34 0.97 -1.91 -1.05
N GLY A 35 0.25 -3.03 -0.94
CA GLY A 35 -0.98 -3.13 -0.16
C GLY A 35 -1.96 -4.09 -0.82
N GLU A 36 -3.19 -4.10 -0.31
CA GLU A 36 -4.30 -4.87 -0.86
C GLU A 36 -5.32 -3.89 -1.46
N THR A 37 -5.52 -3.96 -2.78
CA THR A 37 -6.44 -3.07 -3.50
C THR A 37 -7.76 -3.72 -3.88
N VAL A 38 -7.84 -5.05 -3.87
CA VAL A 38 -8.91 -5.82 -4.52
C VAL A 38 -9.93 -6.36 -3.53
N CYS A 39 -9.52 -7.25 -2.61
CA CYS A 39 -10.46 -7.94 -1.73
C CYS A 39 -9.82 -8.36 -0.40
N SER A 40 -10.41 -7.90 0.70
CA SER A 40 -9.95 -8.21 2.06
C SER A 40 -9.95 -9.72 2.39
N LYS A 41 -10.76 -10.52 1.70
CA LYS A 41 -10.83 -11.99 1.88
C LYS A 41 -9.67 -12.74 1.21
N ARG A 42 -8.96 -12.10 0.29
CA ARG A 42 -7.79 -12.67 -0.39
C ARG A 42 -6.49 -12.38 0.37
N ARG A 43 -6.52 -11.56 1.42
CA ARG A 43 -5.28 -11.16 2.09
C ARG A 43 -4.67 -12.29 2.91
N GLU A 44 -3.41 -12.58 2.64
CA GLU A 44 -2.55 -13.34 3.55
C GLU A 44 -1.77 -12.40 4.48
N MET A 45 -1.53 -11.17 4.01
CA MET A 45 -0.77 -10.14 4.70
C MET A 45 -1.65 -9.29 5.62
N LYS A 46 -1.11 -8.97 6.79
CA LYS A 46 -1.71 -8.02 7.75
C LYS A 46 -1.07 -6.64 7.55
N PRO A 47 -1.75 -5.55 7.95
CA PRO A 47 -1.20 -4.19 7.82
C PRO A 47 0.22 -4.01 8.41
N ALA A 48 0.50 -4.64 9.55
CA ALA A 48 1.83 -4.59 10.16
C ALA A 48 2.94 -5.13 9.23
N HIS A 49 2.71 -6.27 8.57
CA HIS A 49 3.69 -6.81 7.62
C HIS A 49 3.86 -5.90 6.40
N TRP A 50 2.79 -5.24 5.93
CA TRP A 50 2.91 -4.26 4.87
C TRP A 50 3.78 -3.06 5.28
N PHE A 51 3.66 -2.59 6.52
CA PHE A 51 4.53 -1.55 7.05
C PHE A 51 5.99 -1.99 7.16
N ASP A 52 6.25 -3.25 7.55
CA ASP A 52 7.61 -3.79 7.62
C ASP A 52 8.27 -3.79 6.23
N ILE A 53 7.55 -4.26 5.20
CA ILE A 53 8.02 -4.22 3.81
C ILE A 53 8.21 -2.77 3.35
N ALA A 54 7.27 -1.88 3.63
CA ALA A 54 7.36 -0.47 3.26
C ALA A 54 8.60 0.21 3.84
N LYS A 55 8.92 -0.06 5.11
CA LYS A 55 10.11 0.45 5.78
C LYS A 55 11.40 -0.10 5.16
N ASP A 56 11.44 -1.39 4.85
CA ASP A 56 12.62 -2.00 4.21
C ASP A 56 12.89 -1.43 2.80
N LEU A 57 11.84 -1.26 2.00
CA LEU A 57 11.94 -0.64 0.67
C LEU A 57 12.31 0.85 0.75
N SER A 58 11.75 1.58 1.70
CA SER A 58 12.09 2.99 1.90
C SER A 58 13.54 3.15 2.36
N ALA A 59 14.05 2.24 3.19
CA ALA A 59 15.44 2.25 3.65
C ALA A 59 16.46 2.03 2.52
N SER A 60 16.06 1.38 1.41
CA SER A 60 16.90 1.28 0.19
C SER A 60 16.73 2.47 -0.77
N GLY A 61 16.07 3.55 -0.34
CA GLY A 61 15.91 4.76 -1.13
C GLY A 61 14.73 4.73 -2.13
N LYS A 62 13.84 3.73 -2.05
CA LYS A 62 12.61 3.72 -2.86
C LYS A 62 11.58 4.67 -2.27
N GLN A 63 10.84 5.38 -3.13
CA GLN A 63 9.64 6.07 -2.68
C GLN A 63 8.53 5.04 -2.51
N VAL A 64 7.88 5.02 -1.36
CA VAL A 64 6.84 4.03 -1.05
C VAL A 64 5.46 4.68 -0.96
N VAL A 65 4.46 4.02 -1.54
CA VAL A 65 3.05 4.41 -1.48
C VAL A 65 2.23 3.21 -1.01
N LEU A 66 1.46 3.37 0.07
CA LEU A 66 0.59 2.30 0.58
C LEU A 66 -0.77 2.35 -0.10
N SER A 67 -1.15 1.25 -0.74
CA SER A 67 -2.39 1.13 -1.50
C SER A 67 -3.55 0.65 -0.63
N THR A 68 -4.65 1.41 -0.63
CA THR A 68 -5.90 1.03 0.05
C THR A 68 -6.81 0.21 -0.88
N MET A 69 -7.80 -0.47 -0.31
CA MET A 69 -8.83 -1.14 -1.11
C MET A 69 -9.67 -0.12 -1.90
N ALA A 70 -10.08 -0.51 -3.11
CA ALA A 70 -10.91 0.32 -3.97
C ALA A 70 -12.40 0.29 -3.60
N LEU A 71 -12.86 -0.80 -2.98
CA LEU A 71 -14.23 -0.94 -2.48
C LEU A 71 -14.20 -1.45 -1.04
N LEU A 72 -14.85 -0.71 -0.15
CA LEU A 72 -14.99 -1.07 1.27
C LEU A 72 -16.43 -1.51 1.52
N GLU A 73 -16.63 -2.75 1.91
CA GLU A 73 -17.93 -3.37 2.19
C GLU A 73 -18.17 -3.60 3.68
N ALA A 74 -17.12 -3.56 4.51
CA ALA A 74 -17.21 -3.84 5.95
C ALA A 74 -16.52 -2.79 6.84
N PRO A 75 -17.03 -2.54 8.06
CA PRO A 75 -16.37 -1.65 9.03
C PRO A 75 -14.93 -2.04 9.36
N SER A 76 -14.62 -3.34 9.28
CA SER A 76 -13.26 -3.84 9.50
C SER A 76 -12.26 -3.38 8.43
N GLU A 77 -12.72 -3.15 7.20
CA GLU A 77 -11.92 -2.65 6.09
C GLU A 77 -11.68 -1.14 6.22
N VAL A 78 -12.70 -0.40 6.63
CA VAL A 78 -12.56 1.03 7.01
C VAL A 78 -11.52 1.21 8.12
N ASN A 79 -11.53 0.34 9.13
CA ASN A 79 -10.53 0.38 10.20
C ASN A 79 -9.11 0.10 9.71
N ILE A 80 -8.94 -0.70 8.66
CA ILE A 80 -7.63 -0.94 8.05
C ILE A 80 -7.18 0.27 7.23
N MET A 81 -8.08 0.86 6.45
CA MET A 81 -7.81 2.09 5.72
C MET A 81 -7.36 3.21 6.67
N LYS A 82 -8.05 3.40 7.80
CA LYS A 82 -7.64 4.37 8.84
C LYS A 82 -6.23 4.10 9.35
N LYS A 83 -5.88 2.84 9.63
CA LYS A 83 -4.51 2.46 10.04
C LYS A 83 -3.47 2.81 8.98
N TYR A 84 -3.79 2.65 7.70
CA TYR A 84 -2.90 3.09 6.64
C TYR A 84 -2.76 4.60 6.63
N ILE A 85 -3.83 5.36 6.78
CA ILE A 85 -3.74 6.83 6.85
C ILE A 85 -2.92 7.27 8.07
N ASP A 86 -3.10 6.65 9.23
CA ASP A 86 -2.36 6.94 10.46
C ASP A 86 -0.90 6.44 10.47
N ASN A 87 -0.34 6.03 9.32
CA ASN A 87 0.96 5.39 9.25
C ASN A 87 2.16 6.34 9.55
N GLY A 88 2.00 7.64 9.35
CA GLY A 88 2.99 8.67 9.68
C GLY A 88 4.22 8.78 8.76
N ASP A 89 4.53 7.74 7.97
CA ASP A 89 5.80 7.61 7.23
C ASP A 89 5.63 7.73 5.69
N PHE A 90 4.51 7.22 5.16
CA PHE A 90 4.30 6.93 3.75
C PHE A 90 3.05 7.60 3.19
N ALA A 91 3.12 7.95 1.90
CA ALA A 91 1.96 8.42 1.15
C ALA A 91 0.96 7.28 0.92
N ILE A 92 -0.30 7.64 0.67
CA ILE A 92 -1.39 6.69 0.41
C ILE A 92 -1.83 6.74 -1.05
N GLU A 93 -2.03 5.58 -1.68
CA GLU A 93 -2.87 5.48 -2.88
C GLU A 93 -4.32 5.27 -2.42
N ALA A 94 -5.08 6.36 -2.48
CA ALA A 94 -6.44 6.47 -2.01
C ALA A 94 -7.40 5.97 -3.09
N ASN A 95 -7.73 4.67 -3.03
CA ASN A 95 -8.58 4.01 -4.04
C ASN A 95 -10.09 4.13 -3.74
N ASP A 96 -10.46 4.57 -2.53
CA ASP A 96 -11.85 4.89 -2.15
C ASP A 96 -11.98 6.38 -1.82
N VAL A 97 -13.11 7.02 -2.13
CA VAL A 97 -13.32 8.46 -1.89
C VAL A 97 -13.25 8.82 -0.41
N SER A 98 -13.65 7.91 0.49
CA SER A 98 -13.47 8.10 1.93
C SER A 98 -12.00 8.13 2.34
N ALA A 99 -11.12 7.41 1.64
CA ALA A 99 -9.67 7.48 1.85
C ALA A 99 -9.12 8.86 1.49
N VAL A 100 -9.60 9.45 0.38
CA VAL A 100 -9.23 10.81 -0.04
C VAL A 100 -9.59 11.83 1.04
N GLN A 101 -10.84 11.78 1.53
CA GLN A 101 -11.30 12.69 2.58
C GLN A 101 -10.44 12.55 3.85
N LEU A 102 -10.27 11.32 4.34
CA LEU A 102 -9.53 11.06 5.56
C LEU A 102 -8.05 11.44 5.43
N ALA A 103 -7.39 11.12 4.31
CA ALA A 103 -6.00 11.51 4.08
C ALA A 103 -5.84 13.04 4.05
N SER A 104 -6.78 13.76 3.42
CA SER A 104 -6.82 15.22 3.42
C SER A 104 -6.95 15.79 4.85
N GLU A 105 -7.91 15.28 5.63
CA GLU A 105 -8.13 15.70 7.02
C GLU A 105 -6.90 15.46 7.92
N HIS A 106 -6.23 14.33 7.73
CA HIS A 106 -5.05 13.93 8.50
C HIS A 106 -3.74 14.51 7.93
N LYS A 107 -3.83 15.29 6.84
CA LYS A 107 -2.69 15.89 6.13
C LYS A 107 -1.64 14.87 5.68
N VAL A 108 -2.11 13.68 5.32
CA VAL A 108 -1.28 12.59 4.79
C VAL A 108 -1.18 12.79 3.27
N PRO A 109 0.02 12.83 2.68
CA PRO A 109 0.16 12.89 1.24
C PRO A 109 -0.54 11.70 0.58
N PHE A 110 -1.33 11.96 -0.46
CA PHE A 110 -2.00 10.88 -1.18
C PHE A 110 -1.99 11.11 -2.69
N VAL A 111 -2.14 10.00 -3.42
CA VAL A 111 -2.43 9.96 -4.85
C VAL A 111 -3.75 9.21 -5.03
N VAL A 112 -4.46 9.49 -6.12
CA VAL A 112 -5.69 8.76 -6.47
C VAL A 112 -5.30 7.64 -7.42
N GLY A 113 -5.67 6.41 -7.09
CA GLY A 113 -5.44 5.27 -7.98
C GLY A 113 -6.45 5.21 -9.13
N PRO A 114 -6.27 4.26 -10.07
CA PRO A 114 -7.06 4.15 -11.30
C PRO A 114 -8.51 3.71 -11.10
#